data_AF-A0A383DBF7-F1
#
_entry.id   AF-A0A383DBF7-F1
#
_cell.length_a   1.000
_cell.length_b   1.000
_cell.length_c   1.000
_cell.angle_alpha   90.00
_cell.angle_beta   90.00
_cell.angle_gamma   90.00
#
_symmetry.space_group_name_H-M   'P 1'
#
loop_
_entity.id
_entity.type
_entity.pdbx_description
1 polymer ?
#
loop_
_entity_poly.entity_id
_entity_poly.type
_entity_poly.pdbx_seq_one_letter_code
_entity_poly.pdbx_strand_id
1 'polypeptide(L)'
;GVVFFSPSAGAGPLPGSTVDPLPGFNWNAVLYKIAYGVDTAGGHAEDNGEYHYHSGSFLIYGWKTEKFISSNAYYNSSQYVASDSSIDNFRHADGHSKVLGFCFDGYPIYGPYGYSTPGNNTSGIRQQMSSYKTKVTEAIGRGFSYSEYPAGSFLQDYEFVEDLGTLDKHNGRFCVTPDYPAGTYAYFLTFEDNNFTSPTYPYIIGPTTKEQRTLGVSQSLAKTEIISGNLPLGLN
;
A
#
# COMPACT_ATOMS: atom_id res chain seq x y z
N GLY A 1 -1.60 16.51 -4.54
CA GLY A 1 -1.88 15.05 -4.63
C GLY A 1 -1.75 14.47 -3.24
N VAL A 2 -2.24 13.24 -3.03
CA VAL A 2 -2.05 12.51 -1.78
C VAL A 2 -1.02 11.41 -2.04
N VAL A 3 -0.10 11.20 -1.11
CA VAL A 3 0.99 10.23 -1.25
C VAL A 3 0.56 8.89 -0.63
N PHE A 4 1.03 7.79 -1.20
CA PHE A 4 0.87 6.45 -0.65
C PHE A 4 2.18 6.03 0.01
N PHE A 5 2.12 5.63 1.27
CA PHE A 5 3.31 5.18 1.99
C PHE A 5 3.24 3.71 2.35
N SER A 6 4.42 3.17 2.66
CA SER A 6 4.52 1.87 3.31
C SER A 6 3.74 1.90 4.64
N PRO A 7 3.23 0.75 5.12
CA PRO A 7 2.55 0.67 6.41
C PRO A 7 3.50 0.74 7.61
N SER A 8 4.80 1.03 7.41
CA SER A 8 5.78 1.12 8.49
C SER A 8 5.56 2.39 9.30
N ALA A 9 5.37 2.24 10.61
CA ALA A 9 5.34 3.38 11.52
C ALA A 9 6.72 3.72 12.13
N GLY A 10 7.79 3.18 11.55
CA GLY A 10 9.17 3.42 11.97
C GLY A 10 9.58 2.69 13.24
N ALA A 11 10.70 3.16 13.81
CA ALA A 11 11.37 2.55 14.97
C ALA A 11 11.02 3.20 16.32
N GLY A 12 10.12 4.20 16.32
CA GLY A 12 9.66 4.85 17.54
C GLY A 12 8.67 4.00 18.34
N PRO A 13 8.30 4.43 19.55
CA PRO A 13 7.38 3.69 20.37
C PRO A 13 5.99 3.70 19.74
N LEU A 14 5.20 2.67 20.04
CA LEU A 14 3.78 2.72 19.72
C LEU A 14 3.16 3.97 20.40
N PRO A 15 2.45 4.86 19.68
CA PRO A 15 1.91 6.07 20.30
C PRO A 15 1.01 5.74 21.51
N GLY A 16 1.22 6.46 22.60
CA GLY A 16 0.57 6.18 23.90
C GLY A 16 1.21 5.04 24.71
N SER A 17 2.35 4.50 24.25
CA SER A 17 3.16 3.49 24.92
C SER A 17 4.61 3.96 25.07
N THR A 18 5.38 3.31 25.93
CA THR A 18 6.85 3.44 26.00
C THR A 18 7.57 2.25 25.37
N VAL A 19 6.84 1.39 24.65
CA VAL A 19 7.37 0.16 24.05
C VAL A 19 7.85 0.45 22.63
N ASP A 20 9.16 0.34 22.45
CA ASP A 20 9.82 0.41 21.15
C ASP A 20 9.90 -0.96 20.47
N PRO A 21 9.86 -1.03 19.13
CA PRO A 21 10.20 -2.24 18.41
C PRO A 21 11.70 -2.52 18.56
N LEU A 22 12.09 -3.80 18.62
CA LEU A 22 13.50 -4.15 18.61
C LEU A 22 14.17 -3.81 17.26
N PRO A 23 15.50 -3.63 17.22
CA PRO A 23 16.21 -3.30 15.98
C PRO A 23 15.87 -4.27 14.84
N GLY A 24 15.46 -3.71 13.69
CA GLY A 24 15.04 -4.48 12.52
C GLY A 24 13.53 -4.75 12.47
N PHE A 25 12.77 -4.41 13.52
CA PHE A 25 11.32 -4.50 13.55
C PHE A 25 10.68 -3.12 13.43
N ASN A 26 9.53 -3.06 12.75
CA ASN A 26 8.76 -1.82 12.61
C ASN A 26 7.29 -2.13 12.83
N TRP A 27 6.61 -1.26 13.59
CA TRP A 27 5.17 -1.38 13.82
C TRP A 27 4.37 -1.27 12.53
N ASN A 28 3.28 -2.02 12.46
CA ASN A 28 2.32 -1.96 11.38
C ASN A 28 1.23 -0.91 11.67
N ALA A 29 1.31 0.25 11.01
CA ALA A 29 0.37 1.35 11.20
C ALA A 29 -1.08 0.97 10.87
N VAL A 30 -1.29 0.01 9.94
CA VAL A 30 -2.63 -0.44 9.56
C VAL A 30 -3.26 -1.29 10.67
N LEU A 31 -2.48 -2.15 11.33
CA LEU A 31 -2.98 -2.94 12.46
C LEU A 31 -3.24 -2.05 13.69
N TYR A 32 -2.33 -1.11 13.95
CA TYR A 32 -2.40 -0.18 15.08
C TYR A 32 -3.03 1.16 14.74
N LYS A 33 -3.95 1.18 13.77
CA LYS A 33 -4.56 2.41 13.23
C LYS A 33 -5.07 3.39 14.28
N ILE A 34 -5.64 2.89 15.38
CA ILE A 34 -6.15 3.73 16.48
C ILE A 34 -5.00 4.45 17.19
N ALA A 35 -3.90 3.74 17.47
CA ALA A 35 -2.73 4.34 18.13
C ALA A 35 -2.08 5.41 17.25
N TYR A 36 -1.97 5.15 15.94
CA TYR A 36 -1.39 6.08 14.97
C TYR A 36 -2.35 7.15 14.45
N GLY A 37 -3.57 7.26 15.00
CA GLY A 37 -4.54 8.27 14.56
C GLY A 37 -5.01 8.11 13.11
N VAL A 38 -4.88 6.91 12.54
CA VAL A 38 -5.31 6.57 11.19
C VAL A 38 -6.84 6.53 11.13
N ASP A 39 -7.39 7.28 10.19
CA ASP A 39 -8.82 7.40 9.97
C ASP A 39 -9.42 6.18 9.24
N THR A 40 -10.73 6.23 8.97
CA THR A 40 -11.44 5.14 8.28
C THR A 40 -11.01 4.94 6.83
N ALA A 41 -10.46 5.97 6.18
CA ALA A 41 -9.87 5.88 4.86
C ALA A 41 -8.45 5.27 4.89
N GLY A 42 -7.94 4.93 6.07
CA GLY A 42 -6.65 4.26 6.21
C GLY A 42 -5.46 5.19 6.02
N GLY A 43 -5.65 6.49 6.25
CA GLY A 43 -4.60 7.51 6.25
C GLY A 43 -4.61 8.39 7.49
N HIS A 44 -3.56 9.17 7.65
CA HIS A 44 -3.46 10.20 8.68
C HIS A 44 -2.61 11.38 8.22
N ALA A 45 -2.68 12.49 8.96
CA ALA A 45 -1.84 13.65 8.74
C ALA A 45 -0.58 13.58 9.62
N GLU A 46 0.57 13.86 9.02
CA GLU A 46 1.85 14.00 9.71
C GLU A 46 2.00 15.37 10.38
N ASP A 47 2.99 15.51 11.26
CA ASP A 47 3.32 16.78 11.94
C ASP A 47 3.65 17.92 10.95
N ASN A 48 4.12 17.58 9.75
CA ASN A 48 4.41 18.54 8.68
C ASN A 48 3.17 18.94 7.86
N GLY A 49 1.99 18.39 8.21
CA GLY A 49 0.71 18.65 7.54
C GLY A 49 0.46 17.81 6.29
N GLU A 50 1.34 16.89 5.91
CA GLU A 50 1.13 15.96 4.81
C GLU A 50 0.17 14.84 5.23
N TYR A 51 -0.91 14.67 4.48
CA TYR A 51 -1.81 13.53 4.65
C TYR A 51 -1.41 12.40 3.69
N HIS A 52 -1.33 11.17 4.18
CA HIS A 52 -0.95 10.01 3.38
C HIS A 52 -1.75 8.75 3.78
N TYR A 53 -1.91 7.82 2.83
CA TYR A 53 -2.59 6.55 3.07
C TYR A 53 -1.58 5.41 3.25
N HIS A 54 -1.91 4.45 4.13
CA HIS A 54 -1.13 3.22 4.33
C HIS A 54 -1.81 1.96 3.76
N SER A 55 -3.07 2.07 3.34
CA SER A 55 -3.83 0.93 2.82
C SER A 55 -4.81 1.34 1.75
N GLY A 56 -5.39 0.36 1.04
CA GLY A 56 -6.40 0.61 0.02
C GLY A 56 -7.77 1.07 0.55
N SER A 57 -7.98 1.19 1.87
CA SER A 57 -9.25 1.60 2.47
C SER A 57 -9.79 2.93 1.94
N PHE A 58 -8.90 3.83 1.48
CA PHE A 58 -9.29 5.10 0.90
C PHE A 58 -10.22 4.95 -0.29
N LEU A 59 -10.12 3.84 -1.04
CA LEU A 59 -10.95 3.62 -2.21
C LEU A 59 -12.43 3.64 -1.85
N ILE A 60 -12.80 3.05 -0.72
CA ILE A 60 -14.19 2.95 -0.23
C ILE A 60 -14.54 4.12 0.68
N TYR A 61 -13.69 4.43 1.66
CA TYR A 61 -14.05 5.35 2.73
C TYR A 61 -13.62 6.80 2.50
N GLY A 62 -12.78 7.06 1.48
CA GLY A 62 -12.33 8.41 1.12
C GLY A 62 -12.78 8.85 -0.27
N TRP A 63 -12.47 8.06 -1.30
CA TRP A 63 -12.59 8.46 -2.70
C TRP A 63 -13.96 8.14 -3.29
N LYS A 64 -14.69 7.14 -2.77
CA LYS A 64 -16.04 6.77 -3.25
C LYS A 64 -17.10 7.77 -2.77
N THR A 65 -16.97 9.02 -3.23
CA THR A 65 -17.94 10.09 -2.98
C THR A 65 -18.32 10.74 -4.31
N GLU A 66 -19.56 11.22 -4.41
CA GLU A 66 -20.04 11.93 -5.61
C GLU A 66 -19.15 13.13 -5.93
N LYS A 67 -18.68 13.86 -4.91
CA LYS A 67 -17.80 15.02 -5.07
C LYS A 67 -16.46 14.65 -5.69
N PHE A 68 -15.81 13.59 -5.19
CA PHE A 68 -14.53 13.13 -5.74
C PHE A 68 -14.69 12.64 -7.18
N ILE A 69 -15.71 11.81 -7.43
CA ILE A 69 -15.95 11.22 -8.75
C ILE A 69 -16.31 12.30 -9.77
N SER A 70 -17.28 13.18 -9.46
CA SER A 70 -17.73 14.23 -10.39
C SER A 70 -16.66 15.27 -10.72
N SER A 71 -15.74 15.54 -9.80
CA SER A 71 -14.63 16.47 -10.01
C SER A 71 -13.43 15.87 -10.76
N ASN A 72 -13.41 14.55 -10.98
CA ASN A 72 -12.34 13.86 -11.67
C ASN A 72 -12.83 13.28 -13.01
N ALA A 73 -12.42 13.92 -14.11
CA ALA A 73 -12.81 13.50 -15.45
C ALA A 73 -12.40 12.06 -15.78
N TYR A 74 -11.27 11.56 -15.26
CA TYR A 74 -10.83 10.19 -15.51
C TYR A 74 -11.76 9.16 -14.85
N TYR A 75 -12.13 9.36 -13.58
CA TYR A 75 -13.08 8.46 -12.89
C TYR A 75 -14.53 8.63 -13.36
N ASN A 76 -14.91 9.81 -13.84
CA ASN A 76 -16.24 10.09 -14.38
C ASN A 76 -16.41 9.70 -15.87
N SER A 77 -15.32 9.47 -16.61
CA SER A 77 -15.38 9.20 -18.06
C SER A 77 -15.99 7.84 -18.43
N SER A 78 -15.84 6.85 -17.56
CA SER A 78 -16.28 5.47 -17.76
C SER A 78 -16.43 4.77 -16.41
N GLN A 79 -17.17 3.67 -16.39
CA GLN A 79 -17.39 2.91 -15.17
C GLN A 79 -17.66 1.44 -15.50
N TYR A 80 -17.35 0.57 -14.55
CA TYR A 80 -17.84 -0.79 -14.56
C TYR A 80 -19.26 -0.83 -14.01
N VAL A 81 -20.14 -1.57 -14.69
CA VAL A 81 -21.49 -1.84 -14.22
C VAL A 81 -21.56 -3.34 -13.92
N ALA A 82 -21.71 -3.69 -12.66
CA ALA A 82 -21.81 -5.07 -12.22
C ALA A 82 -23.16 -5.69 -12.62
N SER A 83 -23.28 -7.01 -12.47
CA SER A 83 -24.51 -7.74 -12.83
C SER A 83 -25.74 -7.32 -12.02
N ASP A 84 -25.55 -6.80 -10.81
CA ASP A 84 -26.59 -6.24 -9.94
C ASP A 84 -26.89 -4.76 -10.23
N SER A 85 -26.36 -4.23 -11.34
CA SER A 85 -26.44 -2.82 -11.74
C SER A 85 -25.70 -1.84 -10.82
N SER A 86 -24.89 -2.32 -9.87
CA SER A 86 -24.01 -1.45 -9.09
C SER A 86 -22.92 -0.85 -9.98
N ILE A 87 -22.58 0.41 -9.69
CA ILE A 87 -21.59 1.19 -10.46
C ILE A 87 -20.28 1.24 -9.67
N ASP A 88 -19.18 0.96 -10.37
CA ASP A 88 -17.82 1.14 -9.87
C ASP A 88 -17.02 2.07 -10.81
N ASN A 89 -16.83 3.32 -10.38
CA ASN A 89 -16.10 4.35 -11.11
C ASN A 89 -14.58 4.16 -11.09
N PHE A 90 -14.06 3.26 -10.25
CA PHE A 90 -12.63 2.95 -10.15
C PHE A 90 -12.22 1.77 -11.05
N ARG A 91 -13.11 1.34 -11.92
CA ARG A 91 -12.86 0.30 -12.92
C ARG A 91 -13.23 0.80 -14.31
N HIS A 92 -12.49 0.34 -15.29
CA HIS A 92 -12.83 0.46 -16.71
C HIS A 92 -14.07 -0.39 -17.01
N ALA A 93 -14.72 -0.13 -18.14
CA ALA A 93 -15.96 -0.82 -18.52
C ALA A 93 -15.80 -2.34 -18.68
N ASP A 94 -14.58 -2.79 -19.03
CA ASP A 94 -14.22 -4.22 -19.09
C ASP A 94 -13.99 -4.86 -17.71
N GLY A 95 -14.02 -4.04 -16.66
CA GLY A 95 -13.83 -4.45 -15.28
C GLY A 95 -12.38 -4.45 -14.80
N HIS A 96 -11.38 -4.08 -15.59
CA HIS A 96 -10.04 -3.86 -15.03
C HIS A 96 -10.04 -2.62 -14.13
N SER A 97 -9.30 -2.61 -13.01
CA SER A 97 -9.15 -1.39 -12.21
C SER A 97 -8.53 -0.25 -13.02
N LYS A 98 -8.91 0.99 -12.69
CA LYS A 98 -8.27 2.22 -13.17
C LYS A 98 -7.02 2.55 -12.36
N VAL A 99 -6.15 3.37 -12.94
CA VAL A 99 -4.93 3.85 -12.26
C VAL A 99 -5.33 4.76 -11.11
N LEU A 100 -4.82 4.48 -9.91
CA LEU A 100 -5.02 5.28 -8.69
C LEU A 100 -3.87 6.25 -8.43
N GLY A 101 -2.67 5.91 -8.91
CA GLY A 101 -1.47 6.72 -8.78
C GLY A 101 -0.27 6.02 -9.39
N PHE A 102 0.93 6.55 -9.14
CA PHE A 102 2.18 5.99 -9.62
C PHE A 102 3.13 5.79 -8.44
N CYS A 103 3.80 4.64 -8.43
CA CYS A 103 4.92 4.41 -7.54
C CYS A 103 6.11 5.29 -7.95
N PHE A 104 7.01 5.59 -7.02
CA PHE A 104 8.19 6.42 -7.27
C PHE A 104 9.14 5.83 -8.33
N ASP A 105 9.09 4.51 -8.52
CA ASP A 105 9.87 3.83 -9.55
C ASP A 105 9.29 3.99 -10.97
N GLY A 106 8.09 4.57 -11.09
CA GLY A 106 7.44 4.95 -12.34
C GLY A 106 6.30 4.02 -12.78
N TYR A 107 6.03 2.92 -12.06
CA TYR A 107 4.95 2.00 -12.43
C TYR A 107 3.59 2.40 -11.84
N PRO A 108 2.49 2.16 -12.57
CA PRO A 108 1.15 2.47 -12.11
C PRO A 108 0.73 1.61 -10.91
N ILE A 109 -0.07 2.21 -10.04
CA ILE A 109 -0.76 1.55 -8.94
C ILE A 109 -2.24 1.48 -9.29
N TYR A 110 -2.79 0.28 -9.31
CA TYR A 110 -4.19 0.00 -9.62
C TYR A 110 -4.98 -0.37 -8.38
N GLY A 111 -6.30 -0.22 -8.46
CA GLY A 111 -7.22 -0.93 -7.59
C GLY A 111 -7.07 -2.46 -7.71
N PRO A 112 -7.84 -3.23 -6.94
CA PRO A 112 -7.58 -4.66 -6.74
C PRO A 112 -7.91 -5.56 -7.94
N TYR A 113 -8.58 -5.07 -8.99
CA TYR A 113 -9.01 -5.92 -10.11
C TYR A 113 -8.07 -5.85 -11.31
N GLY A 114 -7.79 -7.03 -11.88
CA GLY A 114 -7.07 -7.16 -13.14
C GLY A 114 -7.50 -8.39 -13.93
N TYR A 115 -7.00 -8.53 -15.16
CA TYR A 115 -7.26 -9.70 -15.99
C TYR A 115 -6.78 -10.98 -15.31
N SER A 116 -7.53 -12.08 -15.47
CA SER A 116 -7.22 -13.35 -14.83
C SER A 116 -5.95 -13.98 -15.37
N THR A 117 -5.71 -13.81 -16.67
CA THR A 117 -4.45 -14.12 -17.33
C THR A 117 -3.68 -12.82 -17.60
N PRO A 118 -2.48 -12.63 -17.03
CA PRO A 118 -1.77 -11.35 -17.08
C PRO A 118 -1.53 -10.77 -18.48
N GLY A 119 -1.28 -11.62 -19.48
CA GLY A 119 -1.02 -11.22 -20.86
C GLY A 119 -2.24 -11.20 -21.79
N ASN A 120 -3.46 -11.38 -21.27
CA ASN A 120 -4.66 -11.53 -22.09
C ASN A 120 -5.80 -10.63 -21.61
N ASN A 121 -6.04 -9.53 -22.34
CA ASN A 121 -7.14 -8.58 -22.08
C ASN A 121 -8.54 -9.11 -22.42
N THR A 122 -8.65 -10.29 -23.03
CA THR A 122 -9.92 -10.99 -23.24
C THR A 122 -10.22 -12.03 -22.17
N SER A 123 -9.29 -12.25 -21.22
CA SER A 123 -9.54 -13.13 -20.09
C SER A 123 -10.54 -12.48 -19.11
N GLY A 124 -11.16 -13.30 -18.25
CA GLY A 124 -12.05 -12.79 -17.22
C GLY A 124 -11.34 -11.84 -16.24
N ILE A 125 -12.10 -11.20 -15.36
CA ILE A 125 -11.53 -10.35 -14.30
C ILE A 125 -11.41 -11.14 -13.00
N ARG A 126 -10.34 -10.91 -12.24
CA ARG A 126 -10.18 -11.40 -10.87
C ARG A 126 -9.54 -10.36 -9.97
N GLN A 127 -9.80 -10.49 -8.67
CA GLN A 127 -9.05 -9.77 -7.66
C GLN A 127 -7.60 -10.25 -7.65
N GLN A 128 -6.68 -9.30 -7.55
CA GLN A 128 -5.26 -9.55 -7.36
C GLN A 128 -4.99 -9.73 -5.87
N MET A 129 -4.35 -10.84 -5.53
CA MET A 129 -4.17 -11.28 -4.15
C MET A 129 -2.72 -11.13 -3.74
N SER A 130 -2.50 -10.67 -2.51
CA SER A 130 -1.18 -10.65 -1.91
C SER A 130 -0.61 -12.07 -1.81
N SER A 131 0.70 -12.17 -2.03
CA SER A 131 1.46 -13.40 -1.81
C SER A 131 2.21 -13.38 -0.47
N TYR A 132 1.76 -12.54 0.47
CA TYR A 132 2.26 -12.50 1.84
C TYR A 132 1.28 -13.15 2.81
N LYS A 133 1.83 -13.82 3.81
CA LYS A 133 1.08 -14.32 4.97
C LYS A 133 1.84 -14.02 6.25
N THR A 134 1.17 -14.09 7.39
CA THR A 134 1.84 -14.05 8.69
C THR A 134 2.63 -15.33 8.93
N LYS A 135 3.81 -15.19 9.54
CA LYS A 135 4.64 -16.31 9.95
C LYS A 135 3.97 -17.08 11.08
N VAL A 136 4.04 -18.41 11.02
CA VAL A 136 3.48 -19.30 12.05
C VAL A 136 4.27 -19.23 13.36
N THR A 137 5.57 -18.92 13.28
CA THR A 137 6.46 -18.77 14.43
C THR A 137 6.99 -17.34 14.50
N GLU A 138 7.24 -16.87 15.73
CA GLU A 138 7.82 -15.56 16.00
C GLU A 138 9.19 -15.43 15.32
N ALA A 139 9.42 -14.29 14.67
CA ALA A 139 10.71 -14.01 14.04
C ALA A 139 11.83 -13.86 15.08
N ILE A 140 13.03 -14.34 14.75
CA ILE A 140 14.22 -14.15 15.58
C ILE A 140 14.47 -12.65 15.79
N GLY A 141 14.69 -12.24 17.04
CA GLY A 141 14.95 -10.84 17.39
C GLY A 141 13.70 -9.97 17.51
N ARG A 142 12.49 -10.55 17.42
CA ARG A 142 11.22 -9.81 17.62
C ARG A 142 11.10 -9.21 19.01
N GLY A 143 11.62 -9.90 20.02
CA GLY A 143 11.64 -9.44 21.42
C GLY A 143 10.33 -9.61 22.18
N PHE A 144 9.23 -9.85 21.47
CA PHE A 144 7.89 -10.01 22.04
C PHE A 144 7.25 -11.28 21.50
N SER A 145 6.41 -11.91 22.32
CA SER A 145 5.63 -13.07 21.89
C SER A 145 4.37 -12.67 21.11
N TYR A 146 3.75 -13.64 20.44
CA TYR A 146 2.45 -13.48 19.80
C TYR A 146 1.29 -13.32 20.80
N SER A 147 1.49 -13.66 22.08
CA SER A 147 0.50 -13.34 23.11
C SER A 147 0.60 -11.89 23.59
N GLU A 148 1.78 -11.29 23.54
CA GLU A 148 1.98 -9.86 23.88
C GLU A 148 1.55 -8.96 22.73
N TYR A 149 2.00 -9.28 21.53
CA TYR A 149 1.66 -8.58 20.30
C TYR A 149 1.38 -9.63 19.21
N PRO A 150 0.15 -9.73 18.67
CA PRO A 150 -0.20 -10.79 17.73
C PRO A 150 0.63 -10.77 16.45
N ALA A 151 0.64 -11.87 15.70
CA ALA A 151 1.29 -11.91 14.40
C ALA A 151 0.71 -10.82 13.47
N GLY A 152 1.59 -10.07 12.82
CA GLY A 152 1.24 -8.93 11.96
C GLY A 152 1.37 -7.57 12.64
N SER A 153 1.64 -7.56 13.95
CA SER A 153 1.99 -6.35 14.70
C SER A 153 3.23 -5.66 14.15
N PHE A 154 4.20 -6.43 13.68
CA PHE A 154 5.38 -5.92 12.98
C PHE A 154 5.34 -6.29 11.51
N LEU A 155 5.88 -5.45 10.64
CA LEU A 155 5.99 -5.77 9.21
C LEU A 155 6.80 -7.04 8.95
N GLN A 156 7.77 -7.32 9.83
CA GLN A 156 8.64 -8.49 9.79
C GLN A 156 7.95 -9.78 10.25
N ASP A 157 6.71 -9.70 10.75
CA ASP A 157 5.88 -10.88 11.03
C ASP A 157 5.29 -11.47 9.73
N TYR A 158 5.43 -10.79 8.59
CA TYR A 158 5.02 -11.31 7.29
C TYR A 158 6.17 -12.00 6.55
N GLU A 159 5.82 -13.02 5.76
CA GLU A 159 6.71 -13.70 4.83
C GLU A 159 6.08 -13.77 3.44
N PHE A 160 6.91 -13.60 2.41
CA PHE A 160 6.51 -13.83 1.03
C PHE A 160 6.51 -15.33 0.74
N VAL A 161 5.43 -15.81 0.12
CA VAL A 161 5.28 -17.18 -0.35
C VAL A 161 4.97 -17.13 -1.84
N GLU A 162 5.90 -17.65 -2.64
CA GLU A 162 5.70 -17.74 -4.09
C GLU A 162 4.42 -18.51 -4.41
N ASP A 163 3.67 -18.01 -5.39
CA ASP A 163 2.39 -18.56 -5.85
C ASP A 163 1.25 -18.67 -4.80
N LEU A 164 1.38 -18.03 -3.63
CA LEU A 164 0.28 -17.95 -2.66
C LEU A 164 -0.87 -17.08 -3.18
N GLY A 165 -0.53 -15.91 -3.71
CA GLY A 165 -1.45 -14.95 -4.32
C GLY A 165 -1.26 -14.87 -5.82
N THR A 166 -1.56 -13.71 -6.39
CA THR A 166 -1.35 -13.43 -7.82
C THR A 166 -0.22 -12.44 -8.09
N LEU A 167 0.37 -11.89 -7.02
CA LEU A 167 1.35 -10.81 -7.06
C LEU A 167 2.72 -11.30 -6.59
N ASP A 168 3.77 -10.64 -7.04
CA ASP A 168 5.13 -10.92 -6.61
C ASP A 168 5.47 -10.28 -5.26
N LYS A 169 6.73 -10.42 -4.84
CA LYS A 169 7.24 -9.86 -3.58
C LYS A 169 7.13 -8.32 -3.47
N HIS A 170 6.99 -7.61 -4.57
CA HIS A 170 6.83 -6.16 -4.60
C HIS A 170 5.36 -5.73 -4.56
N ASN A 171 4.43 -6.69 -4.46
CA ASN A 171 2.99 -6.49 -4.53
C ASN A 171 2.50 -6.02 -5.91
N GLY A 172 3.16 -6.51 -6.97
CA GLY A 172 2.74 -6.24 -8.33
C GLY A 172 2.96 -7.43 -9.25
N ARG A 173 2.72 -7.21 -10.54
CA ARG A 173 2.98 -8.19 -11.60
C ARG A 173 3.13 -7.48 -12.94
N PHE A 174 3.76 -8.15 -13.91
CA PHE A 174 3.70 -7.71 -15.30
C PHE A 174 2.40 -8.18 -15.96
N CYS A 175 1.62 -7.25 -16.51
CA CYS A 175 0.37 -7.56 -17.19
C CYS A 175 0.01 -6.50 -18.24
N VAL A 176 -0.86 -6.87 -19.18
CA VAL A 176 -1.57 -5.90 -20.02
C VAL A 176 -2.69 -5.25 -19.21
N THR A 177 -2.97 -3.98 -19.48
CA THR A 177 -4.07 -3.23 -18.87
C THR A 177 -4.76 -2.36 -19.94
N PRO A 178 -5.95 -1.79 -19.70
CA PRO A 178 -6.54 -0.84 -20.64
C PRO A 178 -5.66 0.38 -20.91
N ASP A 179 -4.93 0.86 -19.89
CA ASP A 179 -4.04 2.02 -20.00
C ASP A 179 -2.68 1.65 -20.63
N TYR A 180 -2.26 0.38 -20.53
CA TYR A 180 -1.01 -0.15 -21.08
C TYR A 180 -1.25 -1.46 -21.86
N PRO A 181 -1.84 -1.40 -23.08
CA PRO A 181 -2.19 -2.60 -23.84
C PRO A 181 -1.00 -3.46 -24.29
N ALA A 182 0.19 -2.85 -24.40
CA ALA A 182 1.43 -3.54 -24.72
C ALA A 182 2.08 -4.24 -23.51
N GLY A 183 1.50 -4.07 -22.31
CA GLY A 183 2.03 -4.61 -21.07
C GLY A 183 2.85 -3.59 -20.29
N THR A 184 2.74 -3.67 -18.97
CA THR A 184 3.57 -2.92 -18.01
C THR A 184 3.68 -3.73 -16.72
N TYR A 185 4.67 -3.41 -15.90
CA TYR A 185 4.62 -3.82 -14.50
C TYR A 185 3.64 -2.90 -13.74
N ALA A 186 2.84 -3.48 -12.87
CA ALA A 186 1.80 -2.75 -12.14
C ALA A 186 1.68 -3.25 -10.70
N TYR A 187 1.52 -2.31 -9.77
CA TYR A 187 1.17 -2.60 -8.38
C TYR A 187 -0.34 -2.64 -8.21
N PHE A 188 -0.82 -3.41 -7.23
CA PHE A 188 -2.24 -3.56 -6.96
C PHE A 188 -2.53 -3.37 -5.48
N LEU A 189 -3.63 -2.67 -5.17
CA LEU A 189 -4.18 -2.70 -3.82
C LEU A 189 -4.61 -4.13 -3.48
N THR A 190 -4.28 -4.60 -2.28
CA THR A 190 -4.60 -5.97 -1.84
C THR A 190 -5.59 -5.99 -0.68
N PHE A 191 -6.58 -6.87 -0.80
CA PHE A 191 -7.61 -7.11 0.21
C PHE A 191 -7.86 -8.61 0.33
N GLU A 192 -8.34 -9.04 1.50
CA GLU A 192 -8.73 -10.43 1.76
C GLU A 192 -10.12 -10.73 1.20
N ASP A 193 -11.00 -9.73 1.28
CA ASP A 193 -12.37 -9.80 0.80
C ASP A 193 -12.57 -9.04 -0.52
N ASN A 194 -13.63 -9.42 -1.25
CA ASN A 194 -14.00 -8.79 -2.52
C ASN A 194 -14.79 -7.47 -2.34
N ASN A 195 -15.07 -7.06 -1.09
CA ASN A 195 -15.79 -5.83 -0.75
C ASN A 195 -14.83 -4.71 -0.31
N PHE A 196 -13.52 -4.97 -0.30
CA PHE A 196 -12.44 -4.04 0.04
C PHE A 196 -12.50 -3.49 1.46
N THR A 197 -13.07 -4.27 2.38
CA THR A 197 -13.20 -3.87 3.78
C THR A 197 -12.01 -4.28 4.64
N SER A 198 -11.23 -5.27 4.18
CA SER A 198 -10.10 -5.86 4.90
C SER A 198 -8.85 -5.79 4.02
N PRO A 199 -8.11 -4.66 4.04
CA PRO A 199 -6.82 -4.56 3.37
C PRO A 199 -5.84 -5.60 3.91
N THR A 200 -5.05 -6.20 3.03
CA THR A 200 -4.08 -7.26 3.38
C THR A 200 -2.67 -6.79 3.07
N TYR A 201 -1.73 -7.06 3.98
CA TYR A 201 -0.32 -6.73 3.79
C TYR A 201 0.20 -7.26 2.44
N PRO A 202 0.98 -6.47 1.68
CA PRO A 202 1.58 -5.18 2.04
C PRO A 202 0.72 -3.96 1.63
N TYR A 203 -0.57 -4.19 1.37
CA TYR A 203 -1.64 -3.23 1.12
C TYR A 203 -1.56 -2.47 -0.21
N ILE A 204 -0.40 -1.88 -0.53
CA ILE A 204 -0.18 -1.06 -1.75
C ILE A 204 1.10 -1.52 -2.46
N ILE A 205 2.25 -1.35 -1.82
CA ILE A 205 3.58 -1.71 -2.35
C ILE A 205 4.26 -2.62 -1.32
N GLY A 206 4.97 -3.65 -1.79
CA GLY A 206 5.75 -4.54 -0.94
C GLY A 206 6.90 -3.85 -0.18
N PRO A 207 7.71 -4.60 0.58
CA PRO A 207 8.88 -4.08 1.28
C PRO A 207 9.89 -3.34 0.38
N THR A 208 9.84 -3.58 -0.93
CA THR A 208 10.70 -2.94 -1.93
C THR A 208 9.89 -2.65 -3.18
N THR A 209 10.28 -1.61 -3.93
CA THR A 209 9.80 -1.35 -5.29
C THR A 209 10.48 -2.28 -6.30
N LYS A 210 9.82 -2.51 -7.42
CA LYS A 210 10.27 -3.31 -8.57
C LYS A 210 11.60 -2.79 -9.11
N GLU A 211 11.68 -1.49 -9.36
CA GLU A 211 12.94 -0.85 -9.75
C GLU A 211 13.49 -0.03 -8.58
N GLN A 212 14.71 -0.36 -8.17
CA GLN A 212 15.46 0.42 -7.20
C GLN A 212 16.20 1.52 -7.94
N ARG A 213 15.66 2.74 -7.91
CA ARG A 213 16.35 3.88 -8.54
C ARG A 213 17.46 4.37 -7.61
N THR A 214 18.70 4.00 -7.92
CA THR A 214 19.87 4.67 -7.34
C THR A 214 19.98 6.05 -7.99
N LEU A 215 19.74 7.12 -7.23
CA LEU A 215 20.10 8.46 -7.67
C LEU A 215 21.59 8.45 -7.95
N GLY A 216 22.01 8.84 -9.16
CA GLY A 216 23.39 8.78 -9.61
C GLY A 216 24.29 9.76 -8.86
N VAL A 217 24.64 9.44 -7.61
CA VAL A 217 25.85 9.89 -6.92
C VAL A 217 26.25 8.79 -5.95
N SER A 218 27.50 8.32 -6.06
CA SER A 218 28.14 7.51 -5.04
C SER A 218 28.00 8.20 -3.69
N GLN A 219 27.22 7.64 -2.77
CA GLN A 219 27.53 7.35 -1.36
C GLN A 219 26.29 6.71 -0.71
N SER A 220 26.55 5.78 0.20
CA SER A 220 25.60 5.11 1.08
C SER A 220 24.48 6.04 1.58
N LEU A 221 23.22 5.69 1.32
CA LEU A 221 22.08 6.17 2.09
C LEU A 221 21.40 4.98 2.77
N ALA A 222 22.10 4.43 3.76
CA ALA A 222 21.44 3.80 4.88
C ALA A 222 21.12 4.89 5.91
N LYS A 223 19.94 5.53 5.77
CA LYS A 223 19.12 6.03 6.89
C LYS A 223 17.85 6.70 6.37
N THR A 224 16.71 6.08 6.67
CA THR A 224 15.42 6.79 6.71
C THR A 224 15.39 7.57 8.03
N GLU A 225 15.41 8.90 7.87
CA GLU A 225 15.17 10.02 8.81
C GLU A 225 16.18 10.46 9.90
N ILE A 226 16.40 11.79 9.90
CA ILE A 226 16.34 12.82 10.98
C ILE A 226 17.54 13.78 10.92
N ILE A 227 17.29 15.09 10.75
CA ILE A 227 18.01 16.15 11.52
C ILE A 227 17.03 17.27 11.88
N SER A 228 16.71 17.36 13.17
CA SER A 228 16.37 18.62 13.84
C SER A 228 17.67 19.35 14.19
N GLY A 229 17.79 20.63 13.82
CA GLY A 229 18.98 21.42 14.06
C GLY A 229 18.65 22.77 14.70
N ASN A 230 18.84 22.86 16.01
CA ASN A 230 19.00 24.14 16.70
C ASN A 230 20.23 24.87 16.12
N LEU A 231 20.07 26.13 15.74
CA LEU A 231 21.19 27.00 15.37
C LEU A 231 21.84 27.56 16.64
N PRO A 232 23.17 27.41 16.85
CA PRO A 232 23.87 28.12 17.90
C PRO A 232 24.11 29.59 17.52
N LEU A 233 23.97 30.46 18.51
CA LEU A 233 24.39 31.86 18.50
C LEU A 233 25.86 31.97 18.07
N GLY A 234 26.12 32.80 17.06
CA GLY A 234 27.46 33.15 16.59
C GLY A 234 27.76 34.63 16.85
N LEU A 235 28.79 34.84 17.65
CA LEU A 235 29.57 36.06 17.86
C LEU A 235 29.74 36.95 16.61
N ASN A 236 29.43 38.23 16.77
CA ASN A 236 30.33 39.36 16.53
C ASN A 236 30.21 40.32 17.72
#